data_AF-A0A0W0XXS4-F1
#
_entry.id   AF-A0A0W0XXS4-F1
#
_cell.length_a   1.000
_cell.length_b   1.000
_cell.length_c   1.000
_cell.angle_alpha   90.00
_cell.angle_beta   90.00
_cell.angle_gamma   90.00
#
_symmetry.space_group_name_H-M   'P 1'
#
loop_
_entity.id
_entity.type
_entity.pdbx_description
1 polymer ?
#
loop_
_entity_poly.entity_id
_entity_poly.type
_entity_poly.pdbx_seq_one_letter_code
_entity_poly.pdbx_strand_id
1 'polypeptide(L)'
;MTDESSPSIGDLLHEEAFEAVIDQLSSWSASKLAEFCMKSPDLYEMLKSNPFDGFWQARRQAISKYALKAQNGVCDADLTVGHTLYLLAQREKAQGNLEHYQEYLNQALNCHSIHAAQTWVHEIVIAANKPDLNFIKTFAAILYSRESLAKRHGTPGYLLLANGYFHLLNSLSQINKEESSHEWQTQYEGSLFSLWKSLYLARQAENQSIEAIHNAYYGCGLKNSNPFSLDTIDAMIEKCNELHDAPALRERARHAAALAGKQENAFTLWASAQAKAEQSCKQDVFKSPKL
;
A
#
# COMPACT_ATOMS: atom_id res chain seq x y z
N MET A 1 8.21 -33.00 -34.65
CA MET A 1 6.85 -33.13 -34.11
C MET A 1 7.01 -33.22 -32.62
N THR A 2 6.87 -32.10 -31.91
CA THR A 2 7.05 -32.02 -30.46
C THR A 2 5.74 -31.49 -29.88
N ASP A 3 5.06 -32.38 -29.14
CA ASP A 3 3.90 -32.21 -28.27
C ASP A 3 3.17 -30.86 -28.31
N GLU A 4 2.08 -30.84 -29.07
CA GLU A 4 0.91 -30.02 -28.77
C GLU A 4 0.08 -30.74 -27.70
N SER A 5 -0.41 -30.00 -26.69
CA SER A 5 -1.49 -30.34 -25.73
C SER A 5 -1.14 -30.42 -24.23
N SER A 6 -0.11 -29.74 -23.73
CA SER A 6 -0.17 -29.36 -22.31
C SER A 6 -1.34 -28.38 -22.12
N PRO A 7 -2.33 -28.67 -21.25
CA PRO A 7 -3.46 -27.78 -21.02
C PRO A 7 -2.96 -26.42 -20.54
N SER A 8 -3.64 -25.34 -20.96
CA SER A 8 -3.25 -23.99 -20.51
C SER A 8 -3.55 -23.81 -19.03
N ILE A 9 -2.89 -22.85 -18.38
CA ILE A 9 -3.19 -22.49 -16.99
C ILE A 9 -4.67 -22.12 -16.83
N GLY A 10 -5.27 -21.47 -17.83
CA GLY A 10 -6.69 -21.12 -17.82
C GLY A 10 -7.59 -22.35 -17.82
N ASP A 11 -7.29 -23.33 -18.69
CA ASP A 11 -8.06 -24.59 -18.76
C ASP A 11 -7.97 -25.34 -17.42
N LEU A 12 -6.75 -25.48 -16.88
CA LEU A 12 -6.53 -26.14 -15.60
C LEU A 12 -7.22 -25.43 -14.43
N LEU A 13 -7.28 -24.10 -14.43
CA LEU A 13 -8.00 -23.32 -13.42
C LEU A 13 -9.51 -23.51 -13.49
N HIS A 14 -10.08 -23.59 -14.70
CA HIS A 14 -11.51 -23.84 -14.89
C HIS A 14 -11.92 -25.28 -14.57
N GLU A 15 -11.01 -26.24 -14.73
CA GLU A 15 -11.19 -27.64 -14.33
C GLU A 15 -10.88 -27.90 -12.84
N GLU A 16 -10.58 -26.84 -12.06
CA GLU A 16 -10.18 -26.93 -10.65
C GLU A 16 -8.96 -27.85 -10.40
N ALA A 17 -8.10 -28.01 -11.41
CA ALA A 17 -6.88 -28.82 -11.34
C ALA A 17 -5.73 -28.07 -10.62
N PHE A 18 -5.99 -27.60 -9.39
CA PHE A 18 -5.13 -26.64 -8.68
C PHE A 18 -3.69 -27.14 -8.46
N GLU A 19 -3.48 -28.43 -8.16
CA GLU A 19 -2.13 -28.98 -7.97
C GLU A 19 -1.30 -28.91 -9.27
N ALA A 20 -1.91 -29.22 -10.42
CA ALA A 20 -1.22 -29.11 -11.71
C ALA A 20 -0.87 -27.65 -12.05
N VAL A 21 -1.76 -26.71 -11.71
CA VAL A 21 -1.48 -25.26 -11.83
C VAL A 21 -0.31 -24.88 -10.92
N ILE A 22 -0.32 -25.30 -9.65
CA ILE A 22 0.76 -25.01 -8.69
C ILE A 22 2.09 -25.56 -9.18
N ASP A 23 2.15 -26.81 -9.65
CA ASP A 23 3.36 -27.44 -10.17
C ASP A 23 3.91 -26.65 -11.37
N GLN A 24 3.04 -26.32 -12.32
CA GLN A 24 3.43 -25.57 -13.51
C GLN A 24 3.93 -24.17 -13.15
N LEU A 25 3.19 -23.43 -12.31
CA LEU A 25 3.57 -22.09 -11.88
C LEU A 25 4.81 -22.10 -11.00
N SER A 26 5.07 -23.14 -10.20
CA SER A 26 6.25 -23.27 -9.33
C SER A 26 7.56 -23.33 -10.10
N SER A 27 7.54 -23.86 -11.33
CA SER A 27 8.70 -23.88 -12.22
C SER A 27 9.08 -22.50 -12.78
N TRP A 28 8.18 -21.51 -12.71
CA TRP A 28 8.41 -20.20 -13.32
C TRP A 28 9.31 -19.32 -12.45
N SER A 29 10.08 -18.46 -13.11
CA SER A 29 10.78 -17.35 -12.44
C SER A 29 9.78 -16.33 -11.91
N ALA A 30 10.17 -15.56 -10.89
CA ALA A 30 9.34 -14.51 -10.31
C ALA A 30 8.87 -13.51 -11.38
N SER A 31 9.76 -13.11 -12.29
CA SER A 31 9.45 -12.19 -13.38
C SER A 31 8.40 -12.75 -14.34
N LYS A 32 8.56 -14.00 -14.77
CA LYS A 32 7.59 -14.66 -15.67
C LYS A 32 6.21 -14.79 -15.02
N LEU A 33 6.17 -15.14 -13.73
CA LEU A 33 4.93 -15.22 -12.97
C LEU A 33 4.24 -13.86 -12.86
N ALA A 34 4.99 -12.81 -12.50
CA ALA A 34 4.45 -11.46 -12.41
C ALA A 34 3.89 -10.95 -13.75
N GLU A 35 4.63 -11.16 -14.85
CA GLU A 35 4.17 -10.80 -16.19
C GLU A 35 2.88 -11.54 -16.59
N PHE A 36 2.78 -12.84 -16.27
CA PHE A 36 1.56 -13.61 -16.52
C PHE A 36 0.37 -13.02 -15.75
N CYS A 37 0.54 -12.73 -14.46
CA CYS A 37 -0.51 -12.13 -13.64
C CYS A 37 -1.02 -10.81 -14.22
N MET A 38 -0.14 -10.00 -14.83
CA MET A 38 -0.54 -8.72 -15.45
C MET A 38 -1.17 -8.89 -16.82
N LYS A 39 -0.76 -9.90 -17.60
CA LYS A 39 -1.35 -10.22 -18.91
C LYS A 39 -2.71 -10.93 -18.81
N SER A 40 -3.01 -11.54 -17.67
CA SER A 40 -4.26 -12.28 -17.45
C SER A 40 -4.90 -11.92 -16.10
N PRO A 41 -5.49 -10.71 -15.96
CA PRO A 41 -6.06 -10.24 -14.69
C PRO A 41 -7.14 -11.16 -14.12
N ASP A 42 -8.00 -11.72 -14.97
CA ASP A 42 -9.08 -12.63 -14.52
C ASP A 42 -8.51 -13.91 -13.91
N LEU A 43 -7.48 -14.49 -14.53
CA LEU A 43 -6.78 -15.65 -14.00
C LEU A 43 -5.99 -15.29 -12.75
N TYR A 44 -5.43 -14.07 -12.67
CA TYR A 44 -4.74 -13.62 -11.49
C TYR A 44 -5.67 -13.53 -10.28
N GLU A 45 -6.89 -13.03 -10.44
CA GLU A 45 -7.88 -13.02 -9.37
C GLU A 45 -8.25 -14.44 -8.92
N MET A 46 -8.38 -15.40 -9.85
CA MET A 46 -8.58 -16.81 -9.49
C MET A 46 -7.40 -17.37 -8.69
N LEU A 47 -6.17 -17.00 -9.04
CA LEU A 47 -4.98 -17.41 -8.32
C LEU A 47 -4.89 -16.82 -6.90
N LYS A 48 -5.70 -15.82 -6.53
CA LYS A 48 -5.76 -15.30 -5.15
C LYS A 48 -6.67 -16.12 -4.23
N SER A 49 -7.29 -17.18 -4.74
CA SER A 49 -8.16 -18.05 -3.95
C SER A 49 -7.38 -18.95 -3.00
N ASN A 50 -8.06 -19.41 -1.94
CA ASN A 50 -7.48 -20.21 -0.85
C ASN A 50 -6.64 -21.43 -1.29
N PRO A 51 -6.96 -22.17 -2.38
CA PRO A 51 -6.12 -23.28 -2.85
C PRO A 51 -4.67 -22.89 -3.13
N PHE A 52 -4.40 -21.62 -3.46
CA PHE A 52 -3.08 -21.12 -3.80
C PHE A 52 -2.35 -20.42 -2.63
N ASP A 53 -2.95 -20.34 -1.44
CA ASP A 53 -2.35 -19.65 -0.29
C ASP A 53 -0.97 -20.20 0.05
N GLY A 54 -0.82 -21.54 0.07
CA GLY A 54 0.46 -22.19 0.34
C GLY A 54 1.52 -21.90 -0.72
N PHE A 55 1.10 -21.84 -2.00
CA PHE A 55 1.97 -21.46 -3.11
C PHE A 55 2.47 -20.02 -2.94
N TRP A 56 1.57 -19.07 -2.69
CA TRP A 56 1.95 -17.66 -2.53
C TRP A 56 2.79 -17.41 -1.28
N GLN A 57 2.50 -18.12 -0.19
CA GLN A 57 3.35 -18.08 1.00
C GLN A 57 4.77 -18.54 0.69
N ALA A 58 4.94 -19.66 -0.01
CA ALA A 58 6.25 -20.16 -0.42
C ALA A 58 6.97 -19.16 -1.35
N ARG A 59 6.24 -18.57 -2.29
CA ARG A 59 6.78 -17.52 -3.18
C ARG A 59 7.24 -16.28 -2.41
N ARG A 60 6.44 -15.78 -1.46
CA ARG A 60 6.81 -14.65 -0.60
C ARG A 60 8.07 -14.96 0.20
N GLN A 61 8.15 -16.14 0.81
CA GLN A 61 9.29 -16.55 1.62
C GLN A 61 10.58 -16.67 0.80
N ALA A 62 10.49 -16.94 -0.50
CA ALA A 62 11.63 -16.98 -1.41
C ALA A 62 12.19 -15.58 -1.76
N ILE A 63 11.45 -14.50 -1.50
CA ILE A 63 11.89 -13.12 -1.79
C ILE A 63 12.88 -12.63 -0.70
N SER A 64 14.17 -12.79 -1.01
CA SER A 64 15.35 -12.09 -0.44
C SER A 64 15.76 -12.31 1.04
N LYS A 65 16.93 -11.72 1.38
CA LYS A 65 17.66 -11.76 2.67
C LYS A 65 16.92 -11.18 3.90
N TYR A 66 15.97 -10.25 3.72
CA TYR A 66 15.25 -9.61 4.84
C TYR A 66 13.89 -10.27 5.12
N ALA A 67 13.51 -11.31 4.36
CA ALA A 67 12.30 -12.12 4.54
C ALA A 67 11.00 -11.30 4.62
N LEU A 68 10.39 -11.02 3.46
CA LEU A 68 9.10 -10.35 3.36
C LEU A 68 8.05 -11.10 4.21
N LYS A 69 7.39 -10.37 5.12
CA LYS A 69 6.42 -10.91 6.07
C LYS A 69 5.02 -10.86 5.48
N ALA A 70 4.18 -11.83 5.84
CA ALA A 70 2.75 -11.68 5.64
C ALA A 70 2.29 -10.46 6.45
N GLN A 71 1.38 -9.66 5.90
CA GLN A 71 0.84 -8.50 6.59
C GLN A 71 -0.67 -8.44 6.42
N ASN A 72 -1.35 -7.82 7.38
CA ASN A 72 -2.78 -7.57 7.27
C ASN A 72 -3.06 -6.57 6.13
N GLY A 73 -4.18 -6.75 5.42
CA GLY A 73 -4.64 -5.84 4.37
C GLY A 73 -4.09 -6.09 2.97
N VAL A 74 -3.03 -6.89 2.81
CA VAL A 74 -2.48 -7.28 1.50
C VAL A 74 -2.23 -8.78 1.49
N CYS A 75 -2.82 -9.51 0.53
CA CYS A 75 -2.60 -10.95 0.41
C CYS A 75 -1.19 -11.27 -0.10
N ASP A 76 -0.72 -12.50 0.14
CA ASP A 76 0.63 -12.92 -0.25
C ASP A 76 0.86 -12.85 -1.77
N ALA A 77 -0.19 -13.05 -2.58
CA ALA A 77 -0.14 -12.88 -4.03
C ALA A 77 0.23 -11.42 -4.41
N ASP A 78 -0.54 -10.44 -3.93
CA ASP A 78 -0.30 -9.01 -4.21
C ASP A 78 1.04 -8.53 -3.65
N LEU A 79 1.44 -8.99 -2.46
CA LEU A 79 2.77 -8.68 -1.90
C LEU A 79 3.89 -9.18 -2.80
N THR A 80 3.79 -10.44 -3.24
CA THR A 80 4.83 -11.11 -4.04
C THR A 80 4.92 -10.50 -5.43
N VAL A 81 3.79 -10.39 -6.14
CA VAL A 81 3.71 -9.86 -7.49
C VAL A 81 4.04 -8.38 -7.50
N GLY A 82 3.44 -7.58 -6.61
CA GLY A 82 3.68 -6.14 -6.52
C GLY A 82 5.13 -5.78 -6.17
N HIS A 83 5.79 -6.54 -5.31
CA HIS A 83 7.22 -6.34 -5.04
C HIS A 83 8.09 -6.74 -6.23
N THR A 84 7.77 -7.86 -6.89
CA THR A 84 8.51 -8.30 -8.09
C THR A 84 8.43 -7.28 -9.22
N LEU A 85 7.23 -6.76 -9.50
CA LEU A 85 7.00 -5.71 -10.50
C LEU A 85 7.76 -4.42 -10.15
N TYR A 86 7.79 -4.06 -8.87
CA TYR A 86 8.58 -2.92 -8.42
C TYR A 86 10.09 -3.10 -8.72
N LEU A 87 10.64 -4.29 -8.45
CA LEU A 87 12.05 -4.58 -8.75
C LEU A 87 12.33 -4.57 -10.27
N LEU A 88 11.39 -5.09 -11.07
CA LEU A 88 11.46 -5.01 -12.54
C LEU A 88 11.47 -3.55 -13.01
N ALA A 89 10.60 -2.71 -12.45
CA ALA A 89 10.58 -1.28 -12.75
C ALA A 89 11.96 -0.65 -12.46
N GLN A 90 12.54 -0.87 -11.27
CA GLN A 90 13.87 -0.32 -10.94
C GLN A 90 14.97 -0.80 -11.90
N ARG A 91 14.89 -2.06 -12.35
CA ARG A 91 15.82 -2.60 -13.34
C ARG A 91 15.70 -1.91 -14.70
N GLU A 92 14.48 -1.74 -15.22
CA GLU A 92 14.24 -1.04 -16.49
C GLU A 92 14.71 0.42 -16.42
N LYS A 93 14.44 1.11 -15.30
CA LYS A 93 14.95 2.47 -15.04
C LYS A 93 16.48 2.53 -15.10
N ALA A 94 17.17 1.58 -14.47
CA ALA A 94 18.63 1.51 -14.49
C ALA A 94 19.21 1.24 -15.89
N GLN A 95 18.43 0.62 -16.77
CA GLN A 95 18.79 0.36 -18.17
C GLN A 95 18.39 1.51 -19.11
N GLY A 96 17.77 2.58 -18.60
CA GLY A 96 17.31 3.72 -19.39
C GLY A 96 15.99 3.50 -20.12
N ASN A 97 15.29 2.39 -19.85
CA ASN A 97 14.01 2.08 -20.50
C ASN A 97 12.85 2.68 -19.70
N LEU A 98 12.57 3.96 -19.95
CA LEU A 98 11.57 4.71 -19.17
C LEU A 98 10.13 4.27 -19.43
N GLU A 99 9.82 3.74 -20.61
CA GLU A 99 8.48 3.27 -20.96
C GLU A 99 8.12 2.03 -20.12
N HIS A 100 8.95 0.98 -20.17
CA HIS A 100 8.73 -0.21 -19.34
C HIS A 100 8.87 0.09 -17.84
N TYR A 101 9.72 1.05 -17.46
CA TYR A 101 9.77 1.51 -16.07
C TYR A 101 8.39 1.98 -15.58
N GLN A 102 7.76 2.89 -16.34
CA GLN A 102 6.45 3.43 -16.00
C GLN A 102 5.37 2.34 -16.02
N GLU A 103 5.42 1.43 -17.00
CA GLU A 103 4.49 0.30 -17.09
C GLU A 103 4.57 -0.58 -15.84
N TYR A 104 5.76 -1.09 -15.49
CA TYR A 104 5.94 -1.94 -14.33
C TYR A 104 5.64 -1.23 -13.01
N LEU A 105 5.97 0.07 -12.90
CA LEU A 105 5.64 0.85 -11.70
C LEU A 105 4.12 0.97 -11.52
N ASN A 106 3.38 1.23 -12.59
CA ASN A 106 1.91 1.30 -12.55
C ASN A 106 1.29 -0.06 -12.22
N GLN A 107 1.80 -1.15 -12.81
CA GLN A 107 1.37 -2.51 -12.48
C GLN A 107 1.64 -2.85 -11.01
N ALA A 108 2.80 -2.46 -10.48
CA ALA A 108 3.14 -2.63 -9.06
C ALA A 108 2.19 -1.84 -8.14
N LEU A 109 1.78 -0.62 -8.53
CA LEU A 109 0.77 0.17 -7.81
C LEU A 109 -0.61 -0.51 -7.83
N ASN A 110 -0.99 -1.13 -8.94
CA ASN A 110 -2.24 -1.89 -9.05
C ASN A 110 -2.23 -3.13 -8.13
N CYS A 111 -1.06 -3.73 -7.91
CA CYS A 111 -0.84 -4.77 -6.91
C CYS A 111 -0.59 -4.21 -5.50
N HIS A 112 -0.91 -2.92 -5.26
CA HIS A 112 -0.79 -2.26 -3.96
C HIS A 112 0.63 -2.24 -3.37
N SER A 113 1.68 -2.24 -4.19
CA SER A 113 3.06 -2.21 -3.71
C SER A 113 3.38 -0.90 -2.98
N ILE A 114 3.73 -0.98 -1.69
CA ILE A 114 4.15 0.19 -0.89
C ILE A 114 5.44 0.83 -1.43
N HIS A 115 6.37 0.02 -1.94
CA HIS A 115 7.63 0.49 -2.51
C HIS A 115 7.41 1.28 -3.80
N ALA A 116 6.47 0.82 -4.64
CA ALA A 116 6.05 1.55 -5.83
C ALA A 116 5.38 2.87 -5.46
N ALA A 117 4.51 2.87 -4.44
CA ALA A 117 3.86 4.08 -3.95
C ALA A 117 4.86 5.11 -3.39
N GLN A 118 5.84 4.67 -2.59
CA GLN A 118 6.93 5.50 -2.10
C GLN A 118 7.75 6.11 -3.24
N THR A 119 8.14 5.30 -4.22
CA THR A 119 8.90 5.76 -5.39
C THR A 119 8.10 6.78 -6.20
N TRP A 120 6.83 6.50 -6.45
CA TRP A 120 5.96 7.40 -7.20
C TRP A 120 5.78 8.75 -6.52
N VAL A 121 5.54 8.78 -5.20
CA VAL A 121 5.48 10.04 -4.43
C VAL A 121 6.81 10.78 -4.48
N HIS A 122 7.93 10.06 -4.35
CA HIS A 122 9.27 10.65 -4.44
C HIS A 122 9.55 11.28 -5.81
N GLU A 123 9.13 10.64 -6.90
CA GLU A 123 9.29 11.19 -8.25
C GLU A 123 8.46 12.46 -8.46
N ILE A 124 7.24 12.53 -7.93
CA ILE A 124 6.43 13.75 -7.97
C ILE A 124 7.14 14.89 -7.22
N VAL A 125 7.71 14.59 -6.04
CA VAL A 125 8.44 15.57 -5.23
C VAL A 125 9.71 16.07 -5.95
N ILE A 126 10.47 15.18 -6.60
CA ILE A 126 11.67 15.57 -7.37
C ILE A 126 11.29 16.38 -8.61
N ALA A 127 10.21 16.02 -9.30
CA ALA A 127 9.75 16.70 -10.49
C ALA A 127 9.23 18.14 -10.22
N ALA A 128 8.98 18.48 -8.95
CA ALA A 128 8.52 19.79 -8.52
C ALA A 128 9.62 20.86 -8.69
N ASN A 129 9.87 21.31 -9.93
CA ASN A 129 10.74 22.44 -10.22
C ASN A 129 9.91 23.74 -10.26
N LYS A 130 10.15 24.67 -9.33
CA LYS A 130 9.36 25.91 -9.14
C LYS A 130 7.85 25.64 -9.01
N PRO A 131 7.42 25.01 -7.89
CA PRO A 131 6.02 24.63 -7.72
C PRO A 131 5.11 25.86 -7.75
N ASP A 132 3.96 25.74 -8.42
CA ASP A 132 2.86 26.70 -8.38
C ASP A 132 1.67 26.13 -7.59
N LEU A 133 0.63 26.95 -7.37
CA LEU A 133 -0.55 26.50 -6.63
C LEU A 133 -1.32 25.38 -7.34
N ASN A 134 -1.23 25.30 -8.67
CA ASN A 134 -1.88 24.23 -9.42
C ASN A 134 -1.20 22.88 -9.15
N PHE A 135 0.13 22.83 -9.17
CA PHE A 135 0.92 21.67 -8.76
C PHE A 135 0.56 21.23 -7.33
N ILE A 136 0.50 22.18 -6.38
CA ILE A 136 0.12 21.89 -4.99
C ILE A 136 -1.26 21.23 -4.91
N LYS A 137 -2.26 21.81 -5.59
CA LYS A 137 -3.63 21.27 -5.65
C LYS A 137 -3.66 19.86 -6.25
N THR A 138 -2.99 19.65 -7.38
CA THR A 138 -2.93 18.35 -8.06
C THR A 138 -2.27 17.31 -7.16
N PHE A 139 -1.13 17.64 -6.54
CA PHE A 139 -0.43 16.70 -5.68
C PHE A 139 -1.18 16.42 -4.37
N ALA A 140 -1.84 17.42 -3.78
CA ALA A 140 -2.73 17.22 -2.63
C ALA A 140 -3.91 16.29 -2.96
N ALA A 141 -4.54 16.47 -4.14
CA ALA A 141 -5.62 15.60 -4.61
C ALA A 141 -5.13 14.16 -4.86
N ILE A 142 -3.92 14.02 -5.42
CA ILE A 142 -3.24 12.73 -5.55
C ILE A 142 -3.09 12.06 -4.18
N LEU A 143 -2.50 12.73 -3.19
CA LEU A 143 -2.28 12.14 -1.85
C LEU A 143 -3.61 11.75 -1.20
N TYR A 144 -4.63 12.60 -1.33
CA TYR A 144 -5.97 12.33 -0.82
C TYR A 144 -6.59 11.08 -1.46
N SER A 145 -6.46 10.90 -2.77
CA SER A 145 -6.95 9.71 -3.48
C SER A 145 -6.29 8.40 -3.03
N ARG A 146 -5.17 8.47 -2.30
CA ARG A 146 -4.41 7.32 -1.82
C ARG A 146 -4.68 6.96 -0.36
N GLU A 147 -5.67 7.58 0.30
CA GLU A 147 -6.07 7.20 1.67
C GLU A 147 -6.41 5.70 1.80
N SER A 148 -7.01 5.09 0.77
CA SER A 148 -7.32 3.65 0.76
C SER A 148 -6.06 2.78 0.76
N LEU A 149 -5.05 3.15 -0.03
CA LEU A 149 -3.73 2.50 -0.04
C LEU A 149 -3.04 2.69 1.31
N ALA A 150 -3.11 3.90 1.87
CA ALA A 150 -2.51 4.20 3.17
C ALA A 150 -3.09 3.31 4.27
N LYS A 151 -4.42 3.22 4.33
CA LYS A 151 -5.13 2.33 5.25
C LYS A 151 -4.72 0.86 5.07
N ARG A 152 -4.59 0.40 3.82
CA ARG A 152 -4.21 -0.98 3.51
C ARG A 152 -2.84 -1.37 4.08
N HIS A 153 -1.91 -0.42 4.11
CA HIS A 153 -0.56 -0.62 4.65
C HIS A 153 -0.39 -0.19 6.11
N GLY A 154 -1.45 0.31 6.76
CA GLY A 154 -1.38 0.83 8.12
C GLY A 154 -0.32 1.91 8.27
N THR A 155 0.61 1.71 9.20
CA THR A 155 1.60 2.73 9.60
C THR A 155 2.45 3.24 8.43
N PRO A 156 3.15 2.38 7.64
CA PRO A 156 3.89 2.85 6.46
C PRO A 156 3.06 3.64 5.46
N GLY A 157 1.81 3.23 5.26
CA GLY A 157 0.90 3.90 4.33
C GLY A 157 0.55 5.31 4.80
N TYR A 158 0.22 5.48 6.07
CA TYR A 158 -0.05 6.79 6.65
C TYR A 158 1.21 7.67 6.74
N LEU A 159 2.38 7.08 7.02
CA LEU A 159 3.65 7.81 7.01
C LEU A 159 4.05 8.26 5.61
N LEU A 160 3.72 7.50 4.57
CA LEU A 160 3.88 7.93 3.17
C LEU A 160 3.04 9.17 2.88
N LEU A 161 1.77 9.20 3.31
CA LEU A 161 0.93 10.39 3.16
C LEU A 161 1.46 11.57 3.96
N ALA A 162 1.86 11.36 5.21
CA ALA A 162 2.46 12.39 6.05
C ALA A 162 3.70 12.99 5.38
N ASN A 163 4.61 12.16 4.85
CA ASN A 163 5.78 12.63 4.13
C ASN A 163 5.41 13.43 2.87
N GLY A 164 4.40 12.97 2.11
CA GLY A 164 3.88 13.71 0.95
C GLY A 164 3.35 15.10 1.32
N TYR A 165 2.54 15.20 2.37
CA TYR A 165 2.02 16.49 2.86
C TYR A 165 3.12 17.38 3.44
N PHE A 166 4.15 16.82 4.06
CA PHE A 166 5.32 17.58 4.49
C PHE A 166 6.04 18.22 3.30
N HIS A 167 6.28 17.45 2.23
CA HIS A 167 6.87 17.99 1.00
C HIS A 167 5.98 19.05 0.34
N LEU A 168 4.65 18.89 0.36
CA LEU A 168 3.71 19.92 -0.08
C LEU A 168 3.87 21.23 0.69
N LEU A 169 3.99 21.16 2.03
CA LEU A 169 4.23 22.35 2.85
C LEU A 169 5.56 23.03 2.50
N ASN A 170 6.60 22.23 2.25
CA ASN A 170 7.89 22.76 1.79
C ASN A 170 7.76 23.44 0.41
N SER A 171 7.04 22.84 -0.54
CA SER A 171 6.77 23.45 -1.85
C SER A 171 5.93 24.73 -1.73
N LEU A 172 4.90 24.74 -0.89
CA LEU A 172 4.08 25.93 -0.60
C LEU A 172 4.91 27.09 -0.04
N SER A 173 5.93 26.79 0.78
CA SER A 173 6.81 27.82 1.34
C SER A 173 7.64 28.58 0.30
N GLN A 174 7.78 28.01 -0.91
CA GLN A 174 8.52 28.59 -2.04
C GLN A 174 7.64 29.47 -2.94
N ILE A 175 6.32 29.44 -2.76
CA ILE A 175 5.36 30.23 -3.53
C ILE A 175 5.22 31.62 -2.90
N ASN A 176 5.17 32.66 -3.73
CA ASN A 176 4.91 34.02 -3.27
C ASN A 176 3.48 34.13 -2.69
N LYS A 177 3.39 34.37 -1.38
CA LYS A 177 2.10 34.43 -0.66
C LYS A 177 1.23 35.61 -1.09
N GLU A 178 1.83 36.68 -1.59
CA GLU A 178 1.14 37.95 -1.86
C GLU A 178 0.24 37.88 -3.10
N GLU A 179 0.58 37.04 -4.07
CA GLU A 179 -0.17 36.92 -5.34
C GLU A 179 -1.52 36.19 -5.18
N SER A 180 -1.67 35.36 -4.15
CA SER A 180 -2.88 34.52 -3.94
C SER A 180 -3.05 34.11 -2.48
N SER A 181 -3.05 35.10 -1.58
CA SER A 181 -2.97 34.89 -0.12
C SER A 181 -4.05 33.96 0.44
N HIS A 182 -5.31 34.10 0.00
CA HIS A 182 -6.41 33.26 0.50
C HIS A 182 -6.29 31.80 0.04
N GLU A 183 -5.96 31.58 -1.24
CA GLU A 183 -5.81 30.24 -1.79
C GLU A 183 -4.58 29.54 -1.20
N TRP A 184 -3.46 30.26 -1.08
CA TRP A 184 -2.26 29.78 -0.42
C TRP A 184 -2.57 29.35 1.02
N GLN A 185 -3.27 30.18 1.79
CA GLN A 185 -3.64 29.88 3.18
C GLN A 185 -4.50 28.62 3.27
N THR A 186 -5.48 28.47 2.38
CA THR A 186 -6.35 27.29 2.32
C THR A 186 -5.55 26.02 2.05
N GLN A 187 -4.61 26.07 1.09
CA GLN A 187 -3.75 24.92 0.78
C GLN A 187 -2.77 24.60 1.92
N TYR A 188 -2.23 25.62 2.58
CA TYR A 188 -1.33 25.46 3.71
C TYR A 188 -2.04 24.79 4.90
N GLU A 189 -3.19 25.31 5.32
CA GLU A 189 -3.97 24.72 6.42
C GLU A 189 -4.47 23.32 6.07
N GLY A 190 -4.93 23.09 4.83
CA GLY A 190 -5.36 21.77 4.39
C GLY A 190 -4.23 20.73 4.40
N SER A 191 -3.04 21.12 3.93
CA SER A 191 -1.86 20.25 3.92
C SER A 191 -1.36 19.97 5.34
N LEU A 192 -1.34 20.99 6.20
CA LEU A 192 -0.90 20.85 7.59
C LEU A 192 -1.87 19.99 8.42
N PHE A 193 -3.18 20.17 8.23
CA PHE A 193 -4.20 19.30 8.82
C PHE A 193 -3.99 17.84 8.41
N SER A 194 -3.77 17.61 7.11
CA SER A 194 -3.63 16.27 6.56
C SER A 194 -2.32 15.60 7.02
N LEU A 195 -1.22 16.34 7.08
CA LEU A 195 0.05 15.90 7.70
C LEU A 195 -0.18 15.36 9.12
N TRP A 196 -0.79 16.17 9.99
CA TRP A 196 -1.03 15.74 11.37
C TRP A 196 -2.02 14.60 11.48
N LYS A 197 -3.12 14.62 10.70
CA LYS A 197 -4.10 13.53 10.67
C LYS A 197 -3.41 12.21 10.32
N SER A 198 -2.57 12.21 9.28
CA SER A 198 -1.81 11.04 8.86
C SER A 198 -0.82 10.56 9.92
N LEU A 199 -0.09 11.45 10.60
CA LEU A 199 0.79 11.06 11.71
C LEU A 199 0.02 10.41 12.87
N TYR A 200 -1.16 10.93 13.22
CA TYR A 200 -1.98 10.34 14.26
C TYR A 200 -2.58 8.99 13.86
N LEU A 201 -2.99 8.82 12.59
CA LEU A 201 -3.45 7.53 12.07
C LEU A 201 -2.32 6.50 12.05
N ALA A 202 -1.11 6.92 11.64
CA ALA A 202 0.09 6.07 11.71
C ALA A 202 0.34 5.59 13.14
N ARG A 203 0.32 6.51 14.12
CA ARG A 203 0.50 6.16 15.54
C ARG A 203 -0.57 5.21 16.06
N GLN A 204 -1.82 5.36 15.63
CA GLN A 204 -2.91 4.45 16.03
C GLN A 204 -2.74 3.04 15.45
N ALA A 205 -2.20 2.92 14.25
CA ALA A 205 -2.01 1.66 13.55
C ALA A 205 -0.69 0.94 13.90
N GLU A 206 0.25 1.59 14.60
CA GLU A 206 1.62 1.13 14.81
C GLU A 206 1.73 -0.30 15.35
N ASN A 207 1.01 -0.57 16.44
CA ASN A 207 1.01 -1.90 17.08
C ASN A 207 0.48 -3.03 16.18
N GLN A 208 -0.32 -2.70 15.16
CA GLN A 208 -0.90 -3.67 14.22
C GLN A 208 -0.13 -3.73 12.90
N SER A 209 0.91 -2.90 12.75
CA SER A 209 1.64 -2.69 11.49
C SER A 209 3.07 -3.21 11.54
N ILE A 210 3.45 -4.05 12.48
CA ILE A 210 4.85 -4.49 12.69
C ILE A 210 5.43 -5.09 11.41
N GLU A 211 4.68 -5.99 10.77
CA GLU A 211 5.06 -6.68 9.53
C GLU A 211 5.06 -5.72 8.35
N ALA A 212 4.11 -4.78 8.29
CA ALA A 212 4.07 -3.76 7.25
C ALA A 212 5.28 -2.80 7.36
N ILE A 213 5.66 -2.40 8.58
CA ILE A 213 6.85 -1.59 8.88
C ILE A 213 8.11 -2.34 8.44
N HIS A 214 8.22 -3.63 8.81
CA HIS A 214 9.32 -4.48 8.37
C HIS A 214 9.42 -4.53 6.86
N ASN A 215 8.30 -4.77 6.18
CA ASN A 215 8.23 -4.89 4.72
C ASN A 215 8.60 -3.58 4.01
N ALA A 216 7.99 -2.45 4.41
CA ALA A 216 8.15 -1.16 3.73
C ALA A 216 9.53 -0.53 3.91
N TYR A 217 10.24 -0.88 4.99
CA TYR A 217 11.53 -0.28 5.33
C TYR A 217 12.64 -1.32 5.48
N TYR A 218 12.45 -2.53 4.93
CA TYR A 218 13.46 -3.59 4.89
C TYR A 218 14.02 -3.98 6.27
N GLY A 219 13.20 -3.91 7.32
CA GLY A 219 13.59 -4.19 8.70
C GLY A 219 14.38 -3.07 9.40
N CYS A 220 14.56 -1.90 8.77
CA CYS A 220 15.31 -0.77 9.34
C CYS A 220 14.49 0.13 10.28
N GLY A 221 13.27 -0.26 10.64
CA GLY A 221 12.37 0.57 11.44
C GLY A 221 11.88 1.82 10.69
N LEU A 222 11.47 2.86 11.42
CA LEU A 222 10.80 4.04 10.86
C LEU A 222 11.75 5.13 10.36
N LYS A 223 13.07 4.99 10.50
CA LYS A 223 14.03 6.04 10.07
C LYS A 223 13.84 6.45 8.61
N ASN A 224 13.49 5.51 7.75
CA ASN A 224 13.34 5.74 6.31
C ASN A 224 11.93 6.23 5.92
N SER A 225 11.03 6.44 6.87
CA SER A 225 9.65 6.87 6.61
C SER A 225 9.49 8.38 6.47
N ASN A 226 10.47 9.14 6.94
CA ASN A 226 10.32 10.57 7.22
C ASN A 226 11.62 11.34 6.88
N PRO A 227 11.51 12.64 6.58
CA PRO A 227 12.63 13.44 6.09
C PRO A 227 13.64 13.80 7.20
N PHE A 228 13.31 13.50 8.46
CA PHE A 228 14.13 13.82 9.63
C PHE A 228 14.95 12.63 10.13
N SER A 229 14.78 11.45 9.51
CA SER A 229 15.39 10.19 9.94
C SER A 229 15.09 9.81 11.39
N LEU A 230 13.90 10.14 11.89
CA LEU A 230 13.46 9.86 13.26
C LEU A 230 12.91 8.45 13.41
N ASP A 231 13.17 7.84 14.56
CA ASP A 231 12.81 6.45 14.87
C ASP A 231 11.38 6.23 15.34
N THR A 232 10.71 7.28 15.83
CA THR A 232 9.40 7.17 16.48
C THR A 232 8.43 8.18 15.91
N ILE A 233 7.15 7.82 15.85
CA ILE A 233 6.09 8.71 15.34
C ILE A 233 5.89 9.90 16.28
N ASP A 234 6.05 9.71 17.60
CA ASP A 234 5.96 10.81 18.55
C ASP A 234 7.06 11.86 18.32
N ALA A 235 8.31 11.45 18.06
CA ALA A 235 9.37 12.38 17.68
C ALA A 235 9.07 13.10 16.36
N MET A 236 8.46 12.42 15.38
CA MET A 236 8.02 13.07 14.13
C MET A 236 6.93 14.12 14.39
N ILE A 237 5.96 13.83 15.26
CA ILE A 237 4.91 14.78 15.67
C ILE A 237 5.51 15.99 16.37
N GLU A 238 6.42 15.76 17.33
CA GLU A 238 7.15 16.83 18.02
C GLU A 238 7.91 17.70 17.03
N LYS A 239 8.62 17.09 16.08
CA LYS A 239 9.38 17.84 15.07
C LYS A 239 8.47 18.70 14.19
N CYS A 240 7.33 18.16 13.76
CA CYS A 240 6.35 18.93 13.00
C CYS A 240 5.73 20.07 13.83
N ASN A 241 5.58 19.91 15.15
CA ASN A 241 5.09 20.97 16.03
C ASN A 241 6.11 22.12 16.15
N GLU A 242 7.40 21.82 16.20
CA GLU A 242 8.46 22.84 16.22
C GLU A 242 8.46 23.69 14.94
N LEU A 243 8.17 23.05 13.80
CA LEU A 243 8.19 23.69 12.48
C LEU A 243 6.89 24.46 12.16
N HIS A 244 5.77 24.04 12.74
CA HIS A 244 4.44 24.56 12.42
C HIS A 244 3.61 24.82 13.68
N ASP A 245 3.53 26.09 14.08
CA ASP A 245 2.73 26.52 15.24
C ASP A 245 1.25 26.74 14.85
N ALA A 246 0.44 25.68 14.91
CA ALA A 246 -1.01 25.78 14.74
C ALA A 246 -1.77 24.79 15.66
N PRO A 247 -1.82 25.03 16.98
CA PRO A 247 -2.34 24.08 17.97
C PRO A 247 -3.81 23.71 17.76
N ALA A 248 -4.65 24.67 17.36
CA ALA A 248 -6.07 24.41 17.10
C ALA A 248 -6.28 23.44 15.91
N LEU A 249 -5.50 23.59 14.85
CA LEU A 249 -5.57 22.73 13.67
C LEU A 249 -5.04 21.33 13.97
N ARG A 250 -3.99 21.23 14.79
CA ARG A 250 -3.45 19.96 15.29
C ARG A 250 -4.49 19.18 16.10
N GLU A 251 -5.18 19.83 17.03
CA GLU A 251 -6.22 19.15 17.84
C GLU A 251 -7.39 18.69 16.97
N ARG A 252 -7.80 19.48 15.97
CA ARG A 252 -8.79 19.05 14.97
C ARG A 252 -8.34 17.81 14.21
N ALA A 253 -7.10 17.77 13.76
CA ALA A 253 -6.53 16.62 13.05
C ALA A 253 -6.47 15.36 13.94
N ARG A 254 -6.07 15.53 15.21
CA ARG A 254 -6.07 14.46 16.22
C ARG A 254 -7.47 13.87 16.42
N HIS A 255 -8.47 14.74 16.59
CA HIS A 255 -9.86 14.32 16.76
C HIS A 255 -10.39 13.58 15.51
N ALA A 256 -10.09 14.10 14.31
CA ALA A 256 -10.48 13.45 13.06
C ALA A 256 -9.87 12.04 12.92
N ALA A 257 -8.58 11.87 13.26
CA ALA A 257 -7.94 10.56 13.27
C ALA A 257 -8.61 9.61 14.28
N ALA A 258 -8.92 10.08 15.49
CA ALA A 258 -9.61 9.26 16.49
C ALA A 258 -11.02 8.82 16.06
N LEU A 259 -11.76 9.65 15.31
CA LEU A 259 -13.06 9.28 14.77
C LEU A 259 -12.96 8.21 13.69
N ALA A 260 -11.96 8.31 12.80
CA ALA A 260 -11.72 7.32 11.76
C ALA A 260 -11.48 5.92 12.36
N GLY A 261 -10.61 5.81 13.38
CA GLY A 261 -10.37 4.52 14.06
C GLY A 261 -11.60 3.94 14.77
N LYS A 262 -12.53 4.79 15.26
CA LYS A 262 -13.78 4.32 15.89
C LYS A 262 -14.77 3.74 14.88
N GLN A 263 -14.93 4.38 13.72
CA GLN A 263 -15.78 3.87 12.65
C GLN A 263 -15.24 2.54 12.11
N GLU A 264 -13.93 2.39 12.06
CA GLU A 264 -13.29 1.15 11.63
C GLU A 264 -13.54 0.00 12.59
N ASN A 265 -13.30 0.19 13.89
CA ASN A 265 -13.57 -0.84 14.89
C ASN A 265 -15.03 -1.31 14.86
N ALA A 266 -15.98 -0.39 14.65
CA ALA A 266 -17.39 -0.75 14.53
C ALA A 266 -17.66 -1.63 13.30
N PHE A 267 -17.06 -1.31 12.15
CA PHE A 267 -17.22 -2.10 10.92
C PHE A 267 -16.50 -3.45 11.00
N THR A 268 -15.30 -3.52 11.59
CA THR A 268 -14.54 -4.78 11.71
C THR A 268 -15.22 -5.73 12.70
N LEU A 269 -15.76 -5.20 13.81
CA LEU A 269 -16.55 -5.98 14.77
C LEU A 269 -17.83 -6.51 14.13
N TRP A 270 -18.52 -5.69 13.32
CA TRP A 270 -19.70 -6.11 12.60
C TRP A 270 -19.40 -7.20 11.55
N ALA A 271 -18.38 -6.99 10.70
CA ALA A 271 -17.97 -7.96 9.68
C ALA A 271 -17.50 -9.29 10.31
N SER A 272 -16.77 -9.23 11.42
CA SER A 272 -16.33 -10.42 12.16
C SER A 272 -17.50 -11.15 12.83
N ALA A 273 -18.51 -10.43 13.32
CA ALA A 273 -19.72 -11.01 13.89
C ALA A 273 -20.56 -11.71 12.81
N GLN A 274 -20.65 -11.13 11.61
CA GLN A 274 -21.36 -11.72 10.48
C GLN A 274 -20.66 -12.99 9.96
N ALA A 275 -19.33 -12.97 9.80
CA ALA A 275 -18.56 -14.15 9.41
C ALA A 275 -18.69 -15.32 10.42
N LYS A 276 -18.76 -15.00 11.72
CA LYS A 276 -19.03 -16.00 12.79
C LYS A 276 -20.46 -16.53 12.76
N ALA A 277 -21.45 -15.68 12.47
CA ALA A 277 -22.84 -16.10 12.32
C ALA A 277 -23.02 -17.05 11.12
N GLU A 278 -22.34 -16.78 10.00
CA GLU A 278 -22.35 -17.64 8.81
C GLU A 278 -21.63 -18.99 9.05
N GLN A 279 -20.57 -19.02 9.87
CA GLN A 279 -19.95 -20.28 10.31
C GLN A 279 -20.84 -21.08 11.27
N SER A 280 -21.56 -20.42 12.20
CA SER A 280 -22.50 -21.08 13.11
C SER A 280 -23.69 -21.69 12.38
N CYS A 281 -24.27 -20.98 11.41
CA CYS A 281 -25.36 -21.50 10.58
C CYS A 281 -24.94 -22.72 9.74
N LYS A 282 -23.67 -22.82 9.32
CA LYS A 282 -23.15 -23.98 8.59
C LYS A 282 -22.87 -25.19 9.50
N GLN A 283 -22.63 -24.98 10.79
CA GLN A 283 -22.43 -26.08 11.75
C GLN A 283 -23.74 -26.70 12.25
N ASP A 284 -24.83 -25.92 12.31
CA ASP A 284 -26.13 -26.41 12.78
C ASP A 284 -26.92 -27.20 11.72
N VAL A 285 -26.58 -27.07 10.43
CA VAL A 285 -27.22 -27.84 9.33
C VAL A 285 -26.74 -29.31 9.29
N PHE A 286 -25.63 -29.66 9.96
CA PHE A 286 -25.09 -31.03 9.99
C PHE A 286 -25.50 -31.85 11.24
N LYS A 287 -26.41 -31.33 12.08
CA LYS A 287 -26.95 -32.07 13.23
C LYS A 287 -28.47 -32.25 13.13
N SER A 288 -28.93 -32.86 12.05
CA SER A 288 -30.25 -33.51 12.07
C SER A 288 -30.13 -34.91 12.69
N PRO A 289 -30.95 -35.28 13.69
CA PRO A 289 -30.89 -36.59 14.32
C PRO A 289 -31.38 -37.65 13.34
N LYS A 290 -30.65 -38.76 13.24
CA LYS A 290 -31.15 -39.98 12.60
C LYS A 290 -32.35 -40.48 13.40
N LEU A 291 -33.52 -40.54 12.76
CA LEU A 291 -34.62 -41.43 13.09
C LEU A 291 -34.80 -42.40 11.93
#